data_AF-A0A7V9SBX6-F1
#
_entry.id   AF-A0A7V9SBX6-F1
#
_cell.length_a   1.000
_cell.length_b   1.000
_cell.length_c   1.000
_cell.angle_alpha   90.00
_cell.angle_beta   90.00
_cell.angle_gamma   90.00
#
_symmetry.space_group_name_H-M   'P 1'
#
loop_
_entity.id
_entity.type
_entity.pdbx_description
1 polymer ?
#
loop_
_entity_poly.entity_id
_entity_poly.type
_entity_poly.pdbx_seq_one_letter_code
_entity_poly.pdbx_strand_id
1 'polypeptide(L)'
;MQLGLGAAAAYGLTSMPMAPARVGAQETGAADVTGPFDWKRHDGATIRALVNTHPYTEALKGELTKFTELTGITVQYDEFPESNYFEKLTVDLQSGQPSYDVFMLGAYFVWQYGPPGYLEDFLPWIENESATNPDYDWEDIYPNLRSSDQWSLEAGDPLGTGGQYALPWGFETNTVMYNTEIFDALGVQPAETFDELVELARTIKEEAPGAGFPDT
;
A
#
# COMPACT_ATOMS: atom_id res chain seq x y z
N MET A 1 -27.00 -65.62 -1.40
CA MET A 1 -27.22 -65.44 0.04
C MET A 1 -25.89 -65.66 0.74
N GLN A 2 -25.11 -64.60 0.96
CA GLN A 2 -24.31 -64.32 2.16
C GLN A 2 -23.53 -63.01 1.93
N LEU A 3 -23.77 -62.05 2.82
CA LEU A 3 -23.12 -60.74 2.92
C LEU A 3 -21.75 -60.86 3.62
N GLY A 4 -20.84 -59.91 3.32
CA GLY A 4 -19.64 -59.58 4.11
C GLY A 4 -18.77 -58.56 3.36
N LEU A 5 -18.98 -57.26 3.55
CA LEU A 5 -18.27 -56.35 4.47
C LEU A 5 -16.81 -56.03 4.09
N GLY A 6 -16.61 -54.83 3.51
CA GLY A 6 -15.68 -53.81 3.99
C GLY A 6 -14.20 -53.88 3.63
N ALA A 7 -13.74 -52.97 2.77
CA ALA A 7 -12.44 -52.30 2.93
C ALA A 7 -12.51 -50.91 2.29
N ALA A 8 -12.35 -49.88 3.13
CA ALA A 8 -12.39 -48.48 2.77
C ALA A 8 -11.14 -48.05 2.01
N ALA A 9 -11.32 -47.11 1.10
CA ALA A 9 -10.26 -46.39 0.40
C ALA A 9 -9.45 -45.54 1.38
N ALA A 10 -8.13 -45.74 1.40
CA ALA A 10 -7.20 -44.77 1.95
C ALA A 10 -6.55 -44.05 0.77
N TYR A 11 -7.14 -42.93 0.34
CA TYR A 11 -6.42 -41.96 -0.48
C TYR A 11 -5.38 -41.30 0.42
N GLY A 12 -4.11 -41.44 0.04
CA GLY A 12 -2.99 -40.85 0.74
C GLY A 12 -3.14 -39.33 0.79
N LEU A 13 -3.12 -38.79 2.01
CA LEU A 13 -2.87 -37.38 2.26
C LEU A 13 -1.44 -37.09 1.80
N THR A 14 -1.29 -36.58 0.58
CA THR A 14 -0.08 -35.86 0.17
C THR A 14 0.02 -34.63 1.08
N SER A 15 0.91 -34.70 2.06
CA SER A 15 1.28 -33.54 2.88
C SER A 15 1.75 -32.43 1.95
N MET A 16 1.02 -31.31 1.91
CA MET A 16 1.54 -30.07 1.35
C MET A 16 2.87 -29.73 2.04
N PRO A 17 3.88 -29.24 1.31
CA PRO A 17 5.10 -28.75 1.94
C PRO A 17 4.72 -27.58 2.84
N MET A 18 4.99 -27.70 4.14
CA MET A 18 4.91 -26.58 5.07
C MET A 18 5.82 -25.46 4.54
N ALA A 19 5.24 -24.28 4.34
CA ALA A 19 6.01 -23.06 4.13
C ALA A 19 7.04 -22.91 5.27
N PRO A 20 8.26 -22.40 4.99
CA PRO A 20 9.25 -22.19 6.05
C PRO A 20 8.65 -21.27 7.12
N ALA A 21 8.87 -21.63 8.39
CA ALA A 21 8.38 -20.87 9.53
C ALA A 21 8.94 -19.43 9.48
N ARG A 22 8.05 -18.44 9.45
CA ARG A 22 8.37 -17.02 9.59
C ARG A 22 9.00 -16.80 10.97
N VAL A 23 10.30 -16.55 11.03
CA VAL A 23 10.95 -16.05 12.26
C VAL A 23 10.55 -14.58 12.38
N GLY A 24 9.85 -14.23 13.48
CA GLY A 24 9.47 -12.85 13.77
C GLY A 24 8.09 -12.38 13.30
N ALA A 25 7.18 -13.29 12.93
CA ALA A 25 5.81 -12.90 12.57
C ALA A 25 5.12 -12.20 13.77
N GLN A 26 4.71 -10.95 13.56
CA GLN A 26 3.84 -10.24 14.49
C GLN A 26 2.56 -11.06 14.69
N GLU A 27 2.08 -11.18 15.93
CA GLU A 27 0.74 -11.76 16.14
C GLU A 27 -0.30 -10.76 15.63
N THR A 28 -1.14 -11.23 14.71
CA THR A 28 -2.22 -10.46 14.09
C THR A 28 -3.57 -11.10 14.42
N GLY A 29 -4.66 -10.37 14.17
CA GLY A 29 -6.01 -10.90 14.32
C GLY A 29 -6.45 -11.88 13.21
N ALA A 30 -5.59 -12.13 12.22
CA ALA A 30 -5.97 -12.87 11.02
C ALA A 30 -6.42 -14.30 11.33
N ALA A 31 -5.76 -14.99 12.26
CA ALA A 31 -6.08 -16.38 12.60
C ALA A 31 -7.45 -16.55 13.29
N ASP A 32 -7.96 -15.49 13.92
CA ASP A 32 -9.28 -15.51 14.57
C ASP A 32 -10.43 -15.42 13.56
N VAL A 33 -10.15 -14.98 12.33
CA VAL A 33 -11.13 -14.91 11.26
C VAL A 33 -11.27 -16.26 10.59
N THR A 34 -12.41 -16.92 10.83
CA THR A 34 -12.72 -18.24 10.30
C THR A 34 -14.10 -18.27 9.62
N GLY A 35 -14.38 -19.38 8.92
CA GLY A 35 -15.63 -19.59 8.20
C GLY A 35 -15.61 -19.00 6.78
N PRO A 36 -16.73 -19.03 6.04
CA PRO A 36 -16.77 -18.43 4.71
C PRO A 36 -16.52 -16.91 4.78
N PHE A 37 -15.90 -16.37 3.74
CA PHE A 37 -15.80 -14.93 3.53
C PHE A 37 -17.20 -14.29 3.53
N ASP A 38 -17.32 -13.14 4.20
CA ASP A 38 -18.57 -12.38 4.30
C ASP A 38 -18.27 -10.87 4.30
N TRP A 39 -18.72 -10.18 3.25
CA TRP A 39 -18.60 -8.73 3.13
C TRP A 39 -19.21 -7.97 4.31
N LYS A 40 -20.25 -8.51 4.95
CA LYS A 40 -20.98 -7.88 6.06
C LYS A 40 -20.50 -8.33 7.44
N ARG A 41 -19.37 -9.04 7.54
CA ARG A 41 -18.82 -9.55 8.81
C ARG A 41 -18.68 -8.48 9.90
N HIS A 42 -18.40 -7.24 9.50
CA HIS A 42 -18.19 -6.09 10.39
C HIS A 42 -19.27 -5.01 10.23
N ASP A 43 -20.49 -5.39 9.82
CA ASP A 43 -21.61 -4.45 9.67
C ASP A 43 -21.86 -3.64 10.96
N GLY A 44 -22.03 -2.32 10.80
CA GLY A 44 -22.18 -1.37 11.90
C GLY A 44 -20.88 -0.89 12.53
N ALA A 45 -19.72 -1.39 12.11
CA ALA A 45 -18.43 -0.86 12.56
C ALA A 45 -18.15 0.54 11.97
N THR A 46 -17.27 1.28 12.63
CA THR A 46 -16.74 2.56 12.13
C THR A 46 -15.22 2.50 12.17
N ILE A 47 -14.58 2.92 11.07
CA ILE A 47 -13.13 3.09 11.00
C ILE A 47 -12.80 4.57 10.80
N ARG A 48 -11.70 5.03 11.41
CA ARG A 48 -11.11 6.36 11.19
C ARG A 48 -9.85 6.24 10.35
N ALA A 49 -9.84 6.93 9.21
CA ALA A 49 -8.70 7.01 8.32
C ALA A 49 -7.98 8.37 8.43
N LEU A 50 -6.65 8.36 8.41
CA LEU A 50 -5.85 9.56 8.19
C LEU A 50 -5.29 9.52 6.77
N VAL A 51 -5.64 10.50 5.94
CA VAL A 51 -5.26 10.53 4.51
C VAL A 51 -4.56 11.84 4.16
N ASN A 52 -3.60 11.78 3.24
CA ASN A 52 -3.01 13.00 2.69
C ASN A 52 -3.92 13.57 1.58
N THR A 53 -3.80 14.86 1.28
CA THR A 53 -4.45 15.43 0.09
C THR A 53 -3.73 14.94 -1.16
N HIS A 54 -4.39 14.09 -1.93
CA HIS A 54 -3.84 13.43 -3.11
C HIS A 54 -4.94 13.07 -4.11
N PRO A 55 -4.67 12.98 -5.43
CA PRO A 55 -5.64 12.44 -6.39
C PRO A 55 -6.20 11.06 -6.02
N TYR A 56 -5.41 10.22 -5.37
CA TYR A 56 -5.88 8.94 -4.84
C TYR A 56 -6.95 9.12 -3.76
N THR A 57 -6.77 10.09 -2.85
CA THR A 57 -7.76 10.42 -1.81
C THR A 57 -9.08 10.91 -2.40
N GLU A 58 -9.06 11.66 -3.51
CA GLU A 58 -10.29 12.01 -4.23
C GLU A 58 -11.02 10.77 -4.78
N ALA A 59 -10.27 9.82 -5.35
CA ALA A 59 -10.84 8.57 -5.82
C ALA A 59 -11.43 7.72 -4.67
N LEU A 60 -10.72 7.62 -3.54
CA LEU A 60 -11.21 6.94 -2.34
C LEU A 60 -12.55 7.52 -1.88
N LYS A 61 -12.62 8.85 -1.74
CA LYS A 61 -13.85 9.55 -1.31
C LYS A 61 -15.03 9.25 -2.23
N GLY A 62 -14.79 9.14 -3.53
CA GLY A 62 -15.81 8.75 -4.52
C GLY A 62 -16.38 7.35 -4.32
N GLU A 63 -15.62 6.43 -3.72
CA GLU A 63 -16.00 5.02 -3.52
C GLU A 63 -16.50 4.71 -2.09
N LEU A 64 -16.37 5.63 -1.13
CA LEU A 64 -16.74 5.37 0.28
C LEU A 64 -18.20 4.95 0.46
N THR A 65 -19.14 5.56 -0.28
CA THR A 65 -20.55 5.16 -0.22
C THR A 65 -20.75 3.70 -0.64
N LYS A 66 -20.12 3.29 -1.74
CA LYS A 66 -20.18 1.91 -2.23
C LYS A 66 -19.53 0.94 -1.25
N PHE A 67 -18.40 1.33 -0.64
CA PHE A 67 -17.76 0.55 0.40
C PHE A 67 -18.69 0.33 1.60
N THR A 68 -19.37 1.38 2.09
CA THR A 68 -20.35 1.25 3.18
C THR A 68 -21.57 0.41 2.79
N GLU A 69 -22.11 0.58 1.58
CA GLU A 69 -23.22 -0.25 1.09
C GLU A 69 -22.83 -1.73 1.03
N LEU A 70 -21.61 -2.03 0.59
CA LEU A 70 -21.09 -3.39 0.47
C LEU A 70 -20.80 -4.03 1.83
N THR A 71 -20.19 -3.30 2.76
CA THR A 71 -19.63 -3.87 4.00
C THR A 71 -20.42 -3.55 5.26
N GLY A 72 -21.19 -2.47 5.24
CA GLY A 72 -21.85 -1.93 6.42
C GLY A 72 -20.93 -1.11 7.33
N ILE A 73 -19.65 -0.97 6.96
CA ILE A 73 -18.66 -0.19 7.69
C ILE A 73 -18.78 1.28 7.30
N THR A 74 -18.82 2.15 8.32
CA THR A 74 -18.73 3.60 8.12
C THR A 74 -17.27 4.04 8.15
N VAL A 75 -16.84 4.80 7.15
CA VAL A 75 -15.49 5.39 7.12
C VAL A 75 -15.58 6.87 7.50
N GLN A 76 -14.92 7.23 8.59
CA GLN A 76 -14.61 8.63 8.92
C GLN A 76 -13.17 8.89 8.50
N TYR A 77 -12.87 10.09 8.01
CA TYR A 77 -11.49 10.42 7.64
C TYR A 77 -11.14 11.87 7.96
N ASP A 78 -9.87 12.08 8.31
CA ASP A 78 -9.25 13.40 8.37
C ASP A 78 -8.24 13.52 7.22
N GLU A 79 -8.29 14.62 6.47
CA GLU A 79 -7.45 14.87 5.31
C GLU A 79 -6.52 16.07 5.55
N PHE A 80 -5.21 15.90 5.30
CA PHE A 80 -4.21 16.96 5.45
C PHE A 80 -3.28 17.08 4.23
N PRO A 81 -2.84 18.29 3.86
CA PRO A 81 -1.75 18.45 2.90
C PRO A 81 -0.47 17.80 3.43
N GLU A 82 0.34 17.26 2.53
CA GLU A 82 1.53 16.46 2.87
C GLU A 82 2.48 17.18 3.84
N SER A 83 2.64 18.50 3.69
CA SER A 83 3.50 19.33 4.55
C SER A 83 3.24 19.17 6.04
N ASN A 84 2.00 18.84 6.43
CA ASN A 84 1.58 18.69 7.82
C ASN A 84 1.23 17.23 8.17
N TYR A 85 1.12 16.36 7.16
CA TYR A 85 0.58 15.01 7.28
C TYR A 85 1.48 14.10 8.14
N PHE A 86 2.76 13.99 7.80
CA PHE A 86 3.68 13.06 8.47
C PHE A 86 4.00 13.47 9.91
N GLU A 87 4.02 14.77 10.20
CA GLU A 87 4.15 15.26 11.58
C GLU A 87 2.94 14.82 12.41
N LYS A 88 1.72 15.04 11.90
CA LYS A 88 0.49 14.63 12.56
C LYS A 88 0.43 13.11 12.78
N LEU A 89 0.77 12.33 11.76
CA LEU A 89 0.79 10.87 11.84
C LEU A 89 1.78 10.39 12.90
N THR A 90 3.01 10.92 12.87
CA THR A 90 4.06 10.53 13.82
C THR A 90 3.65 10.82 15.27
N VAL A 91 3.05 11.99 15.53
CA VAL A 91 2.56 12.35 16.87
C VAL A 91 1.43 11.41 17.32
N ASP A 92 0.52 11.05 16.41
CA ASP A 92 -0.60 10.16 16.73
C ASP A 92 -0.12 8.75 17.11
N LEU A 93 0.78 8.16 16.31
CA LEU A 93 1.36 6.83 16.57
C LEU A 93 2.18 6.81 17.87
N GLN A 94 2.92 7.89 18.16
CA GLN A 94 3.72 7.99 19.39
C GLN A 94 2.90 8.22 20.66
N SER A 95 1.62 8.61 20.55
CA SER A 95 0.78 8.90 21.71
C SER A 95 0.49 7.67 22.58
N GLY A 96 0.68 6.45 22.04
CA GLY A 96 0.30 5.19 22.67
C GLY A 96 -1.20 4.91 22.67
N GLN A 97 -2.02 5.83 22.14
CA GLN A 97 -3.45 5.67 21.90
C GLN A 97 -3.78 6.30 20.54
N PRO A 98 -3.42 5.62 19.43
CA PRO A 98 -3.63 6.16 18.09
C PRO A 98 -5.10 6.44 17.84
N SER A 99 -5.38 7.56 17.17
CA SER A 99 -6.75 8.02 16.87
C SER A 99 -7.29 7.44 15.57
N TYR A 100 -6.44 6.82 14.76
CA TYR A 100 -6.75 6.34 13.42
C TYR A 100 -6.45 4.84 13.31
N ASP A 101 -7.36 4.13 12.65
CA ASP A 101 -7.26 2.68 12.40
C ASP A 101 -6.48 2.40 11.11
N VAL A 102 -6.60 3.31 10.13
CA VAL A 102 -5.95 3.20 8.82
C VAL A 102 -5.30 4.54 8.50
N PHE A 103 -4.11 4.51 7.90
CA PHE A 103 -3.45 5.72 7.44
C PHE A 103 -2.67 5.47 6.16
N MET A 104 -2.51 6.52 5.36
CA MET A 104 -1.64 6.46 4.19
C MET A 104 -0.17 6.49 4.60
N LEU A 105 0.65 5.67 3.96
CA LEU A 105 2.10 5.73 4.06
C LEU A 105 2.75 5.51 2.69
N GLY A 106 3.93 6.10 2.51
CA GLY A 106 4.85 5.68 1.44
C GLY A 106 5.75 4.55 1.92
N ALA A 107 6.19 3.68 1.00
CA ALA A 107 7.06 2.53 1.28
C ALA A 107 8.28 2.86 2.15
N TYR A 108 8.89 4.04 1.96
CA TYR A 108 10.03 4.49 2.75
C TYR A 108 9.72 4.62 4.26
N PHE A 109 8.48 4.95 4.63
CA PHE A 109 8.09 5.11 6.04
C PHE A 109 7.89 3.79 6.78
N VAL A 110 7.89 2.65 6.09
CA VAL A 110 7.92 1.31 6.73
C VAL A 110 9.14 1.19 7.64
N TRP A 111 10.28 1.78 7.25
CA TRP A 111 11.51 1.79 8.04
C TRP A 111 11.38 2.56 9.35
N GLN A 112 10.53 3.59 9.36
CA GLN A 112 10.31 4.45 10.52
C GLN A 112 9.22 3.90 11.44
N TYR A 113 8.13 3.40 10.87
CA TYR A 113 6.93 3.01 11.63
C TYR A 113 6.84 1.50 11.91
N GLY A 114 7.51 0.66 11.12
CA GLY A 114 7.55 -0.79 11.30
C GLY A 114 8.27 -1.21 12.58
N PRO A 115 9.56 -0.88 12.79
CA PRO A 115 10.33 -1.34 13.95
C PRO A 115 9.72 -0.98 15.33
N PRO A 116 9.10 0.20 15.53
CA PRO A 116 8.37 0.51 16.76
C PRO A 116 7.08 -0.29 16.96
N GLY A 117 6.63 -1.06 15.97
CA GLY A 117 5.42 -1.88 16.01
C GLY A 117 4.14 -1.11 15.69
N TYR A 118 4.21 -0.01 14.95
CA TYR A 118 3.03 0.78 14.58
C TYR A 118 2.29 0.24 13.35
N LEU A 119 2.92 -0.66 12.60
CA LEU A 119 2.36 -1.26 11.39
C LEU A 119 1.92 -2.69 11.69
N GLU A 120 0.81 -3.10 11.09
CA GLU A 120 0.35 -4.49 11.11
C GLU A 120 0.92 -5.25 9.90
N ASP A 121 1.33 -6.50 10.11
CA ASP A 121 1.69 -7.42 9.03
C ASP A 121 0.41 -7.90 8.32
N PHE A 122 0.23 -7.51 7.07
CA PHE A 122 -0.88 -7.89 6.22
C PHE A 122 -0.74 -9.29 5.59
N LEU A 123 0.43 -9.92 5.59
CA LEU A 123 0.59 -11.24 4.95
C LEU A 123 -0.36 -12.29 5.54
N PRO A 124 -0.51 -12.43 6.88
CA PRO A 124 -1.48 -13.35 7.46
C PRO A 124 -2.93 -13.09 7.03
N TRP A 125 -3.29 -11.83 6.78
CA TRP A 125 -4.63 -11.45 6.32
C TRP A 125 -4.84 -11.79 4.84
N ILE A 126 -3.84 -11.50 3.99
CA ILE A 126 -3.83 -11.81 2.56
C ILE A 126 -3.93 -13.34 2.34
N GLU A 127 -3.21 -14.12 3.16
CA GLU A 127 -3.19 -15.58 3.09
C GLU A 127 -4.46 -16.24 3.66
N ASN A 128 -5.32 -15.50 4.36
CA ASN A 128 -6.54 -16.04 4.96
C ASN A 128 -7.77 -15.82 4.06
N GLU A 129 -8.23 -16.89 3.40
CA GLU A 129 -9.45 -16.92 2.56
C GLU A 129 -10.75 -16.54 3.30
N SER A 130 -10.78 -16.63 4.63
CA SER A 130 -11.93 -16.22 5.44
C SER A 130 -11.97 -14.70 5.67
N ALA A 131 -10.81 -14.04 5.59
CA ALA A 131 -10.64 -12.61 5.85
C ALA A 131 -10.56 -11.78 4.57
N THR A 132 -9.95 -12.33 3.52
CA THR A 132 -9.74 -11.67 2.23
C THR A 132 -10.72 -12.19 1.19
N ASN A 133 -11.27 -11.28 0.38
CA ASN A 133 -12.19 -11.65 -0.69
C ASN A 133 -11.47 -12.55 -1.73
N PRO A 134 -12.09 -13.65 -2.20
CA PRO A 134 -11.48 -14.54 -3.20
C PRO A 134 -11.16 -13.90 -4.56
N ASP A 135 -11.79 -12.77 -4.89
CA ASP A 135 -11.52 -11.96 -6.09
C ASP A 135 -10.32 -11.02 -5.90
N TYR A 136 -9.76 -10.90 -4.70
CA TYR A 136 -8.55 -10.12 -4.45
C TYR A 136 -7.31 -10.87 -4.97
N ASP A 137 -6.86 -10.50 -6.16
CA ASP A 137 -5.69 -11.10 -6.80
C ASP A 137 -4.40 -10.37 -6.38
N TRP A 138 -3.79 -10.84 -5.29
CA TRP A 138 -2.51 -10.29 -4.80
C TRP A 138 -1.39 -10.37 -5.84
N GLU A 139 -1.41 -11.37 -6.72
CA GLU A 139 -0.35 -11.56 -7.71
C GLU A 139 -0.51 -10.64 -8.94
N ASP A 140 -1.67 -9.99 -9.10
CA ASP A 140 -1.92 -8.96 -10.13
C ASP A 140 -1.27 -7.61 -9.80
N ILE A 141 -0.78 -7.43 -8.56
CA ILE A 141 0.01 -6.25 -8.17
C ILE A 141 1.47 -6.46 -8.58
N TYR A 142 2.04 -5.44 -9.25
CA TYR A 142 3.43 -5.47 -9.69
C TYR A 142 4.38 -5.94 -8.58
N PRO A 143 5.26 -6.93 -8.84
CA PRO A 143 6.10 -7.52 -7.81
C PRO A 143 6.95 -6.51 -7.03
N ASN A 144 7.46 -5.47 -7.69
CA ASN A 144 8.27 -4.44 -7.04
C ASN A 144 7.48 -3.58 -6.04
N LEU A 145 6.18 -3.35 -6.28
CA LEU A 145 5.31 -2.61 -5.35
C LEU A 145 5.01 -3.45 -4.11
N ARG A 146 4.77 -4.74 -4.30
CA ARG A 146 4.61 -5.67 -3.17
C ARG A 146 5.89 -5.72 -2.34
N SER A 147 7.03 -5.92 -2.99
CA SER A 147 8.33 -6.01 -2.31
C SER A 147 8.74 -4.70 -1.62
N SER A 148 8.36 -3.52 -2.13
CA SER A 148 8.74 -2.25 -1.50
C SER A 148 8.11 -2.05 -0.13
N ASP A 149 6.96 -2.67 0.11
CA ASP A 149 6.22 -2.61 1.36
C ASP A 149 6.46 -3.85 2.25
N GLN A 150 7.40 -4.72 1.85
CA GLN A 150 7.82 -5.90 2.61
C GLN A 150 9.19 -5.74 3.23
N TRP A 151 9.30 -6.05 4.53
CA TRP A 151 10.58 -6.03 5.21
C TRP A 151 10.65 -6.97 6.43
N SER A 152 11.85 -7.36 6.85
CA SER A 152 12.05 -8.13 8.10
C SER A 152 11.98 -7.26 9.36
N LEU A 153 11.96 -5.94 9.20
CA LEU A 153 12.18 -4.94 10.26
C LEU A 153 13.60 -4.95 10.86
N GLU A 154 14.53 -5.72 10.29
CA GLU A 154 15.93 -5.74 10.70
C GLU A 154 16.78 -4.80 9.82
N ALA A 155 17.44 -3.84 10.46
CA ALA A 155 18.28 -2.86 9.77
C ALA A 155 19.40 -3.55 8.97
N GLY A 156 19.41 -3.31 7.65
CA GLY A 156 20.40 -3.87 6.72
C GLY A 156 19.87 -5.03 5.87
N ASP A 157 18.70 -5.57 6.21
CA ASP A 157 18.05 -6.59 5.39
C ASP A 157 17.44 -6.02 4.11
N PRO A 158 17.39 -6.81 3.03
CA PRO A 158 16.76 -6.39 1.79
C PRO A 158 15.23 -6.28 1.93
N LEU A 159 14.65 -5.36 1.15
CA LEU A 159 13.21 -5.30 0.90
C LEU A 159 12.72 -6.60 0.23
N GLY A 160 11.41 -6.86 0.31
CA GLY A 160 10.81 -8.08 -0.24
C GLY A 160 11.00 -9.32 0.62
N THR A 161 11.34 -9.14 1.90
CA THR A 161 11.47 -10.22 2.89
C THR A 161 10.60 -9.92 4.11
N GLY A 162 10.31 -10.90 4.96
CA GLY A 162 9.56 -10.68 6.19
C GLY A 162 8.06 -10.45 6.00
N GLY A 163 7.51 -9.45 6.70
CA GLY A 163 6.08 -9.11 6.73
C GLY A 163 5.71 -8.05 5.69
N GLN A 164 4.41 -7.91 5.41
CA GLN A 164 3.85 -6.89 4.52
C GLN A 164 3.26 -5.76 5.36
N TYR A 165 3.88 -4.58 5.38
CA TYR A 165 3.48 -3.53 6.34
C TYR A 165 2.67 -2.37 5.74
N ALA A 166 2.29 -2.52 4.46
CA ALA A 166 1.34 -1.64 3.78
C ALA A 166 0.67 -2.42 2.63
N LEU A 167 -0.49 -1.97 2.17
CA LEU A 167 -1.10 -2.47 0.93
C LEU A 167 -0.79 -1.49 -0.21
N PRO A 168 -0.16 -1.93 -1.31
CA PRO A 168 0.08 -1.05 -2.45
C PRO A 168 -1.25 -0.57 -3.02
N TRP A 169 -1.52 0.73 -2.86
CA TRP A 169 -2.73 1.35 -3.40
C TRP A 169 -2.46 2.07 -4.74
N GLY A 170 -1.29 2.67 -4.87
CA GLY A 170 -0.87 3.39 -6.07
C GLY A 170 0.64 3.52 -6.11
N PHE A 171 1.15 3.95 -7.25
CA PHE A 171 2.57 4.23 -7.43
C PHE A 171 2.75 5.41 -8.36
N GLU A 172 3.88 6.07 -8.22
CA GLU A 172 4.25 7.22 -9.03
C GLU A 172 5.63 7.01 -9.61
N THR A 173 5.86 7.59 -10.78
CA THR A 173 7.18 7.60 -11.39
C THR A 173 7.60 9.05 -11.58
N ASN A 174 8.83 9.35 -11.20
CA ASN A 174 9.41 10.66 -11.48
C ASN A 174 9.71 10.76 -12.97
N THR A 175 9.12 11.76 -13.62
CA THR A 175 9.32 12.05 -15.04
C THR A 175 9.71 13.50 -15.23
N VAL A 176 10.51 13.78 -16.27
CA VAL A 176 10.77 15.16 -16.69
C VAL A 176 9.62 15.59 -17.59
N MET A 177 8.87 16.59 -17.15
CA MET A 177 7.83 17.24 -17.95
C MET A 177 8.37 18.57 -18.49
N TYR A 178 8.05 18.88 -19.74
CA TYR A 178 8.50 20.10 -20.40
C TYR A 178 7.39 20.71 -21.26
N ASN A 179 7.46 22.02 -21.50
CA ASN A 179 6.54 22.72 -22.38
C ASN A 179 7.03 22.62 -23.83
N THR A 180 6.30 21.88 -24.66
CA THR A 180 6.61 21.66 -26.07
C THR A 180 6.65 22.95 -26.88
N GLU A 181 5.81 23.93 -26.58
CA GLU A 181 5.75 25.20 -27.33
C GLU A 181 7.03 26.03 -27.12
N ILE A 182 7.59 26.01 -25.90
CA ILE A 182 8.87 26.66 -25.60
C ILE A 182 10.01 25.93 -26.29
N PHE A 183 9.97 24.60 -26.30
CA PHE A 183 11.00 23.80 -26.95
C PHE A 183 11.03 24.04 -28.46
N ASP A 184 9.85 24.07 -29.10
CA ASP A 184 9.71 24.37 -30.53
C ASP A 184 10.14 25.80 -30.86
N ALA A 185 9.78 26.79 -30.02
CA ALA A 185 10.16 28.19 -30.22
C ALA A 185 11.67 28.42 -30.12
N LEU A 186 12.35 27.69 -29.22
CA LEU A 186 13.80 27.78 -29.01
C LEU A 186 14.60 26.81 -29.88
N GLY A 187 13.95 25.87 -30.57
CA GLY A 187 14.60 24.84 -31.38
C GLY A 187 15.45 23.86 -30.55
N VAL A 188 15.08 23.63 -29.29
CA VAL A 188 15.80 22.75 -28.35
C VAL A 188 15.14 21.38 -28.26
N GLN A 189 15.86 20.39 -27.75
CA GLN A 189 15.37 19.02 -27.56
C GLN A 189 15.40 18.64 -26.07
N PRO A 190 14.59 17.65 -25.63
CA PRO A 190 14.69 17.09 -24.28
C PRO A 190 16.10 16.63 -23.96
N ALA A 191 16.55 16.94 -22.74
CA ALA A 191 17.84 16.49 -22.24
C ALA A 191 17.83 14.97 -21.99
N GLU A 192 18.90 14.30 -22.37
CA GLU A 192 19.12 12.87 -22.10
C GLU A 192 20.03 12.65 -20.88
N THR A 193 20.69 13.71 -20.41
CA THR A 193 21.57 13.69 -19.24
C THR A 193 21.25 14.81 -18.26
N PHE A 194 21.69 14.66 -17.00
CA PHE A 194 21.54 15.72 -15.99
C PHE A 194 22.31 16.99 -16.35
N ASP A 195 23.51 16.87 -16.93
CA ASP A 195 24.30 18.03 -17.34
C ASP A 195 23.59 18.80 -18.46
N GLU A 196 23.02 18.09 -19.44
CA GLU A 196 22.18 18.68 -20.48
C GLU A 196 20.93 19.32 -19.90
N LEU A 197 20.29 18.69 -18.90
CA LEU A 197 19.09 19.23 -18.26
C LEU A 197 19.38 20.55 -17.56
N VAL A 198 20.52 20.66 -16.87
CA VAL A 198 20.97 21.89 -16.20
C VAL A 198 21.25 22.99 -17.23
N GLU A 199 21.96 22.66 -18.31
CA GLU A 199 22.27 23.64 -19.35
C GLU A 199 21.00 24.09 -20.10
N LEU A 200 20.11 23.17 -20.43
CA LEU A 200 18.83 23.45 -21.05
C LEU A 200 17.95 24.34 -20.16
N ALA A 201 17.91 24.06 -18.86
CA ALA A 201 17.19 24.91 -17.91
C ALA A 201 17.79 26.33 -17.85
N ARG A 202 19.12 26.47 -17.93
CA ARG A 202 19.80 27.78 -18.00
C ARG A 202 19.44 28.52 -19.28
N THR A 203 19.51 27.87 -20.44
CA THR A 203 19.12 28.45 -21.73
C THR A 203 17.67 28.91 -21.73
N ILE A 204 16.73 28.07 -21.27
CA ILE A 204 15.31 28.42 -21.22
C ILE A 204 15.08 29.62 -20.30
N LYS A 205 15.77 29.69 -19.16
CA LYS A 205 15.67 30.84 -18.24
C LYS A 205 16.15 32.15 -18.86
N GLU A 206 17.20 32.09 -19.68
CA GLU A 206 17.78 33.27 -20.36
C GLU A 206 16.94 33.72 -21.56
N GLU A 207 16.50 32.77 -22.40
CA GLU A 207 15.88 33.03 -23.70
C GLU A 207 14.35 33.12 -23.65
N ALA A 208 13.71 32.52 -22.64
CA ALA A 208 12.27 32.55 -22.44
C ALA A 208 11.90 33.04 -21.02
N PRO A 209 12.21 34.30 -20.66
CA PRO A 209 11.89 34.83 -19.34
C PRO A 209 10.36 34.82 -19.11
N GLY A 210 9.90 33.99 -18.18
CA GLY A 210 8.47 33.76 -17.90
C GLY A 210 7.93 32.38 -18.34
N ALA A 211 8.78 31.55 -18.96
CA ALA A 211 8.49 30.15 -19.28
C ALA A 211 8.37 29.22 -18.07
N GLY A 212 8.96 29.61 -16.93
CA GLY A 212 8.92 28.85 -15.69
C GLY A 212 7.65 29.09 -14.88
N PHE A 213 7.43 28.25 -13.88
CA PHE A 213 6.47 28.57 -12.84
C PHE A 213 6.93 29.84 -12.10
N PRO A 214 6.03 30.76 -11.75
CA PRO A 214 6.40 31.92 -10.94
C PRO A 214 7.05 31.43 -9.64
N ASP A 215 8.12 32.10 -9.21
CA ASP A 215 8.71 31.88 -7.89
C ASP A 215 7.61 32.19 -6.84
N THR A 216 6.94 31.15 -6.33
CA THR A 216 6.00 31.23 -5.21
C THR A 216 6.70 30.94 -3.90
#